data_AF-D5PIC9-F1
#
_entry.id   AF-D5PIC9-F1
#
_cell.length_a   1.000
_cell.length_b   1.000
_cell.length_c   1.000
_cell.angle_alpha   90.00
_cell.angle_beta   90.00
_cell.angle_gamma   90.00
#
_symmetry.space_group_name_H-M   'P 1'
#
loop_
_entity.id
_entity.type
_entity.pdbx_description
1 polymer ?
#
loop_
_entity_poly.entity_id
_entity_poly.type
_entity_poly.pdbx_seq_one_letter_code
_entity_poly.pdbx_strand_id
1 'polypeptide(L)' 'LTLTAARAAAAAEVLGARVVIPAHVDGWAHFTEGVDEFAAAFDQAGIGGRLRVAPHGEWIDL' A
#
# COMPACT_ATOMS: atom_id res chain seq x y z
N LEU A 1 -9.34 7.95 7.99
CA LEU A 1 -8.56 6.97 8.79
C LEU A 1 -7.15 6.97 8.24
N THR A 2 -6.14 7.13 9.09
CA THR A 2 -4.74 6.93 8.69
C THR A 2 -4.35 5.49 9.04
N LEU A 3 -3.74 4.78 8.11
CA LEU A 3 -3.26 3.41 8.31
C LEU A 3 -1.75 3.41 8.21
N THR A 4 -1.12 2.66 9.10
CA THR A 4 0.27 2.25 8.87
C THR A 4 0.32 1.20 7.77
N ALA A 5 1.49 0.96 7.18
CA ALA A 5 1.69 -0.07 6.17
C ALA A 5 1.16 -1.45 6.62
N ALA A 6 1.50 -1.84 7.86
CA ALA A 6 1.03 -3.10 8.46
C ALA A 6 -0.50 -3.14 8.64
N ARG A 7 -1.13 -2.02 9.03
CA ARG A 7 -2.60 -1.96 9.16
C ARG A 7 -3.29 -1.98 7.80
N ALA A 8 -2.69 -1.42 6.76
CA ALA A 8 -3.21 -1.51 5.40
C ALA A 8 -3.16 -2.95 4.87
N ALA A 9 -2.07 -3.68 5.11
CA ALA A 9 -1.99 -5.11 4.77
C ALA A 9 -3.06 -5.93 5.50
N ALA A 10 -3.20 -5.75 6.83
CA ALA A 10 -4.24 -6.42 7.61
C ALA A 10 -5.66 -6.09 7.13
N ALA A 11 -5.93 -4.82 6.77
CA ALA A 11 -7.21 -4.43 6.20
C ALA A 11 -7.47 -5.11 4.84
N ALA A 12 -6.45 -5.24 3.99
CA ALA A 12 -6.57 -5.92 2.71
C ALA A 12 -6.94 -7.40 2.86
N GLU A 13 -6.43 -8.07 3.90
CA GLU A 13 -6.82 -9.44 4.24
C GLU A 13 -8.26 -9.53 4.73
N VAL A 14 -8.63 -8.70 5.73
CA VAL A 14 -9.99 -8.68 6.30
C VAL A 14 -11.04 -8.40 5.24
N LEU A 15 -10.74 -7.50 4.31
CA LEU A 15 -11.64 -7.12 3.22
C LEU A 15 -11.62 -8.12 2.05
N GLY A 16 -10.68 -9.07 2.03
CA GLY A 16 -10.49 -9.97 0.88
C GLY A 16 -10.15 -9.21 -0.40
N ALA A 17 -9.46 -8.08 -0.30
CA ALA A 17 -9.14 -7.22 -1.43
C ALA A 17 -8.28 -8.00 -2.44
N ARG A 18 -8.61 -7.90 -3.73
CA ARG A 18 -7.82 -8.52 -4.81
C ARG A 18 -6.68 -7.62 -5.27
N VAL A 19 -6.91 -6.30 -5.22
CA VAL A 19 -5.96 -5.26 -5.58
C VAL A 19 -6.01 -4.18 -4.51
N VAL A 20 -4.83 -3.69 -4.13
CA VAL A 20 -4.65 -2.56 -3.23
C VAL A 20 -3.75 -1.54 -3.91
N ILE A 21 -4.23 -0.30 -3.99
CA ILE A 21 -3.47 0.83 -4.51
C ILE A 21 -3.22 1.77 -3.32
N PRO A 22 -1.98 1.92 -2.85
CA PRO A 22 -1.67 2.84 -1.77
C PRO A 22 -1.77 4.28 -2.28
N ALA A 23 -2.37 5.14 -1.45
CA ALA A 23 -2.47 6.57 -1.70
C ALA A 23 -2.11 7.33 -0.43
N HIS A 24 -1.66 8.57 -0.58
CA HIS A 24 -1.31 9.43 0.55
C HIS A 24 -0.18 8.83 1.43
N VAL A 25 0.79 8.20 0.76
CA VAL A 25 1.97 7.54 1.38
C VAL A 25 3.27 8.32 1.14
N ASP A 26 3.27 9.30 0.24
CA ASP A 26 4.43 10.10 -0.14
C ASP A 26 4.04 11.53 -0.54
N GLY A 27 5.04 12.36 -0.85
CA GLY A 27 4.85 13.73 -1.31
C GLY A 27 4.70 14.79 -0.21
N TRP A 28 4.58 14.40 1.07
CA TRP A 28 4.53 15.32 2.21
C TRP A 28 5.51 14.91 3.30
N ALA A 29 6.18 15.90 3.90
CA ALA A 29 7.25 15.67 4.87
C ALA A 29 6.80 15.04 6.21
N HIS A 30 5.49 14.98 6.47
CA HIS A 30 4.98 14.39 7.72
C HIS A 30 4.72 12.88 7.62
N PHE A 31 4.85 12.27 6.43
CA PHE A 31 4.76 10.82 6.30
C PHE A 31 6.02 10.17 6.87
N THR A 32 5.82 9.17 7.72
CA THR A 32 6.88 8.40 8.34
C THR A 32 7.06 7.02 7.70
N GLU A 33 6.12 6.60 6.86
CA GLU A 33 6.14 5.36 6.08
C GLU A 33 5.80 5.74 4.63
N GLY A 34 6.57 5.22 3.68
CA GLY A 34 6.39 5.42 2.26
C GLY A 34 6.05 4.14 1.51
N VAL A 35 6.26 4.17 0.19
CA VAL A 35 5.97 3.05 -0.72
C VAL A 35 6.75 1.79 -0.35
N ASP A 36 8.02 1.93 0.07
CA ASP A 36 8.88 0.80 0.40
C ASP A 36 8.41 0.09 1.68
N GLU A 37 7.96 0.83 2.70
CA GLU A 37 7.35 0.25 3.90
C GLU A 37 6.05 -0.50 3.56
N PHE A 38 5.26 0.01 2.62
CA PHE A 38 4.07 -0.68 2.13
C PHE A 38 4.41 -1.97 1.39
N ALA A 39 5.39 -1.94 0.48
CA ALA A 39 5.85 -3.14 -0.21
C ALA A 39 6.33 -4.20 0.79
N ALA A 40 7.18 -3.81 1.74
CA ALA A 40 7.69 -4.70 2.78
C ALA A 40 6.57 -5.29 3.66
N ALA A 41 5.58 -4.49 4.06
CA ALA A 41 4.48 -4.97 4.89
C ALA A 41 3.58 -5.97 4.14
N PHE A 42 3.28 -5.71 2.86
CA PHE A 42 2.49 -6.63 2.03
C PHE A 42 3.23 -7.93 1.74
N ASP A 43 4.54 -7.86 1.51
CA ASP A 43 5.40 -9.04 1.34
C ASP A 43 5.49 -9.87 2.63
N GLN A 44 5.67 -9.22 3.79
CA GLN A 44 5.67 -9.89 5.09
C GLN A 44 4.33 -10.56 5.41
N ALA A 45 3.22 -9.99 4.96
CA ALA A 45 1.89 -10.59 5.06
C ALA A 45 1.63 -11.68 4.02
N GLY A 46 2.58 -11.97 3.12
CA GLY A 46 2.43 -12.98 2.06
C GLY A 46 1.43 -12.60 0.96
N ILE A 47 1.03 -11.32 0.90
CA ILE A 47 0.05 -10.80 -0.06
C ILE A 47 0.63 -9.71 -0.99
N GLY A 48 1.95 -9.68 -1.15
CA GLY A 48 2.67 -8.75 -2.04
C GLY A 48 2.07 -8.62 -3.44
N GLY A 49 1.63 -9.74 -4.02
CA GLY A 49 0.98 -9.78 -5.33
C GLY A 49 -0.34 -8.99 -5.45
N ARG A 50 -0.91 -8.51 -4.34
CA ARG A 50 -2.12 -7.66 -4.31
C ARG A 50 -1.80 -6.17 -4.36
N LEU A 51 -0.58 -5.76 -4.00
CA LEU A 51 -0.18 -4.35 -4.01
C LEU A 51 0.12 -3.91 -5.45
N ARG A 52 -0.39 -2.72 -5.83
CA ARG A 52 -0.11 -2.06 -7.10
C ARG A 52 0.22 -0.61 -6.84
N VAL A 53 1.42 -0.19 -7.22
CA VAL A 53 1.90 1.18 -7.03
C VAL A 53 1.92 1.88 -8.37
N ALA A 54 1.33 3.07 -8.43
CA ALA A 54 1.41 3.96 -9.57
C ALA A 54 2.34 5.14 -9.25
N PRO A 55 3.31 5.46 -10.12
CA PRO A 55 4.04 6.71 -10.00
C PRO A 55 3.12 7.94 -10.10
N HIS A 56 3.57 9.08 -9.61
CA HIS A 56 2.80 10.31 -9.67
C HIS A 56 2.48 10.73 -11.10
N GLY A 57 1.19 10.96 -11.37
CA GLY A 57 0.72 11.40 -12.68
C GLY A 57 0.62 10.29 -13.73
N GLU A 58 0.81 9.03 -13.33
CA GLU A 58 0.77 7.88 -14.24
C GLU A 58 -0.46 6.99 -13.99
N TRP A 59 -0.93 6.35 -15.05
CA TRP A 59 -1.99 5.33 -14.99
C TRP A 59 -1.36 3.94 -14.89
N ILE A 60 -2.04 3.03 -14.21
CA ILE A 60 -1.67 1.61 -14.15
C ILE A 60 -2.84 0.72 -14.55
N ASP A 61 -2.53 -0.38 -15.21
CA ASP A 61 -3.50 -1.44 -15.52
C ASP A 61 -3.69 -2.37 -14.31
N LEU A 62 -4.90 -2.91 -14.15
CA LEU A 62 -5.32 -3.73 -13.01
C LEU A 62 -5.55 -5.20 -13.37
#